data_AF-A0A4R4M046-F1
#
_entry.id   AF-A0A4R4M046-F1
#
_cell.length_a   1.000
_cell.length_b   1.000
_cell.length_c   1.000
_cell.angle_alpha   90.00
_cell.angle_beta   90.00
_cell.angle_gamma   90.00
#
_symmetry.space_group_name_H-M   'P 1'
#
loop_
_entity.id
_entity.type
_entity.pdbx_description
1 polymer ?
#
loop_
_entity_poly.entity_id
_entity_poly.type
_entity_poly.pdbx_seq_one_letter_code
_entity_poly.pdbx_strand_id
1 'polypeptide(L)'
;MRLLARAHQMPARLIVGAFIVNSGLSKLKGGDEVAEQIHGTAKAAYPFLESRDPREFTRAFATAEVALGTALMAPFVPSLLAGAALTAFAGGLNGLYLRLPGMREPGGLRPTEQGIPLAKDTWLLGIGSGLVLEELSRACRGDRGRRGRRGRG
;
A
#
# COMPACT_ATOMS: atom_id res chain seq x y z
N MET A 1 -25.03 12.02 -2.20
CA MET A 1 -23.91 11.26 -1.61
C MET A 1 -22.73 12.21 -1.40
N ARG A 2 -22.16 12.32 -0.19
CA ARG A 2 -20.94 13.13 0.02
C ARG A 2 -19.73 12.29 -0.38
N LEU A 3 -18.97 12.77 -1.36
CA LEU A 3 -17.68 12.17 -1.70
C LEU A 3 -16.69 12.48 -0.57
N LEU A 4 -16.11 11.45 0.05
CA LEU A 4 -15.03 11.62 1.02
C LEU A 4 -13.68 11.73 0.32
N ALA A 5 -13.58 11.17 -0.89
CA ALA A 5 -12.47 11.38 -1.81
C ALA A 5 -12.59 12.73 -2.52
N ARG A 6 -11.45 13.41 -2.71
CA ARG A 6 -11.38 14.66 -3.48
C ARG A 6 -11.15 14.34 -4.96
N ALA A 7 -11.70 15.16 -5.85
CA ALA A 7 -11.63 14.93 -7.30
C ALA A 7 -10.18 14.74 -7.81
N HIS A 8 -9.22 15.51 -7.31
CA HIS A 8 -7.81 15.42 -7.73
C HIS A 8 -7.10 14.16 -7.21
N GLN A 9 -7.61 13.51 -6.17
CA GLN A 9 -7.07 12.26 -5.64
C GLN A 9 -7.56 11.04 -6.43
N MET A 10 -8.68 11.17 -7.15
CA MET A 10 -9.33 10.06 -7.84
C MET A 10 -8.47 9.42 -8.93
N PRO A 11 -7.75 10.14 -9.81
CA PRO A 11 -6.91 9.50 -10.83
C PRO A 11 -5.87 8.54 -10.23
N ALA A 12 -5.12 9.01 -9.22
CA ALA A 12 -4.11 8.18 -8.55
C ALA A 12 -4.75 7.00 -7.81
N ARG A 13 -5.85 7.25 -7.07
CA ARG A 13 -6.58 6.21 -6.35
C ARG A 13 -7.17 5.14 -7.27
N LEU A 14 -7.71 5.53 -8.41
CA LEU A 14 -8.30 4.62 -9.39
C LEU A 14 -7.24 3.76 -10.07
N ILE A 15 -6.15 4.36 -10.54
CA ILE A 15 -5.08 3.63 -11.22
C ILE A 15 -4.41 2.66 -10.24
N VAL A 16 -3.98 3.13 -9.07
CA VAL A 16 -3.36 2.26 -8.05
C VAL A 16 -4.34 1.18 -7.61
N GLY A 17 -5.59 1.54 -7.34
CA GLY A 17 -6.61 0.58 -6.93
C GLY A 17 -6.85 -0.50 -7.97
N ALA A 18 -6.96 -0.15 -9.25
CA ALA A 18 -7.15 -1.11 -10.34
C ALA A 18 -5.96 -2.07 -10.47
N PHE A 19 -4.72 -1.56 -10.38
CA PHE A 19 -3.53 -2.41 -10.42
C PHE A 19 -3.47 -3.39 -9.23
N ILE A 20 -3.79 -2.93 -8.02
CA ILE A 20 -3.79 -3.78 -6.82
C ILE A 20 -4.91 -4.83 -6.91
N VAL A 21 -6.12 -4.46 -7.34
CA VAL A 21 -7.22 -5.43 -7.55
C VAL A 21 -6.81 -6.47 -8.58
N ASN A 22 -6.25 -6.05 -9.73
CA ASN A 22 -5.81 -6.97 -10.76
C ASN A 22 -4.74 -7.94 -10.24
N SER A 23 -3.79 -7.45 -9.44
CA SER A 23 -2.75 -8.27 -8.81
C SER A 23 -3.36 -9.31 -7.84
N GLY A 24 -4.27 -8.88 -6.97
CA GLY A 24 -4.96 -9.77 -6.03
C GLY A 24 -5.82 -10.83 -6.74
N LEU A 25 -6.60 -10.44 -7.76
CA LEU A 25 -7.38 -11.39 -8.56
C LEU A 25 -6.49 -12.39 -9.30
N SER A 26 -5.33 -11.97 -9.79
CA SER A 26 -4.37 -12.86 -10.44
C SER A 26 -3.80 -13.88 -9.44
N LYS A 27 -3.48 -13.45 -8.21
CA LYS A 27 -3.02 -14.36 -7.15
C LYS A 27 -4.09 -15.34 -6.68
N LEU A 28 -5.36 -14.91 -6.59
CA LEU A 28 -6.47 -15.80 -6.24
C LEU A 28 -6.74 -16.89 -7.29
N LYS A 29 -6.41 -16.61 -8.56
CA LYS A 29 -6.48 -17.58 -9.65
C LYS A 29 -5.21 -18.44 -9.77
N GLY A 30 -4.17 -18.09 -9.03
CA GLY A 30 -2.91 -18.84 -8.99
C GLY A 30 -3.12 -20.23 -8.39
N GLY A 31 -2.41 -21.21 -8.95
CA GLY A 31 -2.33 -22.56 -8.37
C GLY A 31 -1.37 -22.61 -7.18
N ASP A 32 -1.16 -23.81 -6.66
CA ASP A 32 -0.35 -24.03 -5.46
C ASP A 32 1.12 -23.59 -5.65
N GLU A 33 1.66 -23.71 -6.87
CA GLU A 33 3.03 -23.25 -7.19
C GLU A 33 3.21 -21.72 -7.01
N VAL A 34 2.19 -20.94 -7.39
CA VAL A 34 2.17 -19.48 -7.15
C VAL A 34 2.08 -19.19 -5.65
N ALA A 35 1.30 -19.99 -4.92
CA ALA A 35 1.16 -19.82 -3.48
C ALA A 35 2.46 -20.13 -2.73
N GLU A 36 3.17 -21.19 -3.12
CA GLU A 36 4.49 -21.53 -2.59
C GLU A 36 5.52 -20.45 -2.89
N GLN A 37 5.53 -19.90 -4.11
CA GLN A 37 6.47 -18.84 -4.48
C GLN A 37 6.24 -17.55 -3.66
N ILE A 38 4.97 -17.14 -3.51
CA ILE A 38 4.59 -15.96 -2.74
C ILE A 38 4.90 -16.16 -1.26
N HIS A 39 4.52 -17.30 -0.69
CA HIS A 39 4.82 -17.63 0.71
C HIS A 39 6.32 -17.76 0.97
N GLY A 40 7.06 -18.40 0.05
CA GLY A 40 8.50 -18.54 0.09
C GLY A 40 9.21 -17.19 0.13
N THR A 41 8.78 -16.25 -0.72
CA THR A 41 9.29 -14.88 -0.72
C THR A 41 8.94 -14.15 0.58
N ALA A 42 7.71 -14.31 1.06
CA ALA A 42 7.25 -13.65 2.27
C ALA A 42 7.98 -14.15 3.52
N LYS A 43 8.13 -15.47 3.71
CA LYS A 43 8.81 -16.05 4.87
C LYS A 43 10.31 -15.76 4.88
N ALA A 44 10.94 -15.65 3.71
CA ALA A 44 12.34 -15.25 3.61
C ALA A 44 12.59 -13.84 4.18
N ALA A 45 11.65 -12.92 4.02
CA ALA A 45 11.73 -11.57 4.59
C ALA A 45 11.13 -11.46 6.01
N TYR A 46 10.16 -12.31 6.33
CA TYR A 46 9.37 -12.30 7.55
C TYR A 46 9.27 -13.71 8.14
N PRO A 47 10.27 -14.17 8.92
CA PRO A 47 10.34 -15.55 9.39
C PRO A 47 9.12 -16.03 10.17
N PHE A 48 8.40 -15.11 10.83
CA PHE A 48 7.16 -15.43 11.56
C PHE A 48 6.02 -15.95 10.65
N LEU A 49 6.13 -15.83 9.33
CA LEU A 49 5.16 -16.35 8.37
C LEU A 49 5.40 -17.83 8.01
N GLU A 50 6.51 -18.42 8.43
CA GLU A 50 6.90 -19.79 8.05
C GLU A 50 5.87 -20.85 8.50
N SER A 51 5.20 -20.64 9.63
CA SER A 51 4.20 -21.57 10.18
C SER A 51 2.83 -21.49 9.49
N ARG A 52 2.61 -20.53 8.59
CA ARG A 52 1.35 -20.39 7.83
C ARG A 52 1.36 -21.33 6.64
N ASP A 53 0.21 -21.94 6.36
CA ASP A 53 -0.02 -22.64 5.10
C ASP A 53 0.15 -21.67 3.90
N PRO A 54 0.92 -22.04 2.85
CA PRO A 54 1.16 -21.17 1.70
C PRO A 54 -0.11 -20.73 0.97
N ARG A 55 -1.09 -21.63 0.86
CA ARG A 55 -2.34 -21.40 0.12
C ARG A 55 -3.26 -20.49 0.90
N GLU A 56 -3.41 -20.72 2.21
CA GLU A 56 -4.15 -19.83 3.10
C GLU A 56 -3.53 -18.43 3.17
N PHE A 57 -2.20 -18.36 3.31
CA PHE A 57 -1.47 -17.09 3.31
C PHE A 57 -1.71 -16.31 2.01
N THR A 58 -1.49 -16.96 0.87
CA THR A 58 -1.64 -16.33 -0.44
C THR A 58 -3.07 -15.88 -0.68
N ARG A 59 -4.07 -16.70 -0.30
CA ARG A 59 -5.48 -16.32 -0.40
C ARG A 59 -5.81 -15.12 0.48
N ALA A 60 -5.33 -15.10 1.73
CA ALA A 60 -5.55 -13.97 2.64
C ALA A 60 -4.88 -12.68 2.13
N PHE A 61 -3.63 -12.80 1.66
CA PHE A 61 -2.88 -11.68 1.09
C PHE A 61 -3.58 -11.11 -0.15
N ALA A 62 -3.99 -11.97 -1.08
CA ALA A 62 -4.68 -11.59 -2.29
C ALA A 62 -6.07 -10.98 -2.01
N THR A 63 -6.78 -11.49 -1.00
CA THR A 63 -8.04 -10.90 -0.54
C THR A 63 -7.82 -9.49 0.01
N ALA A 64 -6.75 -9.29 0.79
CA ALA A 64 -6.39 -7.97 1.31
C ALA A 64 -6.05 -6.98 0.18
N GLU A 65 -5.36 -7.42 -0.87
CA GLU A 65 -5.10 -6.61 -2.06
C GLU A 65 -6.42 -6.20 -2.75
N VAL A 66 -7.32 -7.14 -3.01
CA VAL A 66 -8.61 -6.82 -3.64
C VAL A 66 -9.42 -5.85 -2.78
N ALA A 67 -9.45 -6.05 -1.47
CA ALA A 67 -10.14 -5.17 -0.54
C ALA A 67 -9.52 -3.75 -0.54
N LEU A 68 -8.19 -3.65 -0.44
CA LEU A 68 -7.46 -2.38 -0.48
C LEU A 68 -7.67 -1.65 -1.81
N GLY A 69 -7.52 -2.35 -2.92
CA GLY A 69 -7.66 -1.76 -4.24
C GLY A 69 -9.09 -1.27 -4.50
N THR A 70 -10.09 -2.02 -4.06
CA THR A 70 -11.50 -1.61 -4.12
C THR A 70 -11.77 -0.40 -3.23
N ALA A 71 -11.20 -0.39 -2.01
CA ALA A 71 -11.32 0.74 -1.09
C ALA A 71 -10.68 2.02 -1.65
N LEU A 72 -9.56 1.90 -2.38
CA LEU A 72 -8.94 3.03 -3.06
C LEU A 72 -9.87 3.59 -4.14
N MET A 73 -10.49 2.74 -4.96
CA MET A 73 -11.41 3.16 -6.02
C MET A 73 -12.73 3.75 -5.49
N ALA A 74 -13.18 3.31 -4.32
CA ALA A 74 -14.43 3.75 -3.71
C ALA A 74 -14.38 5.21 -3.20
N PRO A 75 -15.19 6.13 -3.74
CA PRO A 75 -15.12 7.55 -3.38
C PRO A 75 -15.69 7.87 -1.99
N PHE A 76 -16.38 6.91 -1.38
CA PHE A 76 -16.92 6.99 -0.02
C PHE A 76 -15.94 6.50 1.05
N VAL A 77 -14.75 6.04 0.67
CA VAL A 77 -13.68 5.72 1.63
C VAL A 77 -12.87 6.99 1.93
N PRO A 78 -12.71 7.38 3.21
CA PRO A 78 -11.92 8.54 3.59
C PRO A 78 -10.49 8.48 3.04
N SER A 79 -10.01 9.58 2.45
CA SER A 79 -8.66 9.61 1.86
C SER A 79 -7.55 9.35 2.86
N LEU A 80 -7.74 9.76 4.12
CA LEU A 80 -6.80 9.44 5.20
C LEU A 80 -6.72 7.93 5.45
N LEU A 81 -7.86 7.24 5.49
CA LEU A 81 -7.92 5.80 5.73
C LEU A 81 -7.36 5.02 4.53
N ALA A 82 -7.77 5.37 3.32
CA ALA A 82 -7.25 4.76 2.10
C ALA A 82 -5.73 4.99 1.93
N GLY A 83 -5.26 6.21 2.22
CA GLY A 83 -3.85 6.57 2.23
C GLY A 83 -3.06 5.77 3.26
N ALA A 84 -3.54 5.69 4.50
CA ALA A 84 -2.88 4.94 5.56
C ALA A 84 -2.79 3.44 5.25
N ALA A 85 -3.87 2.85 4.72
CA ALA A 85 -3.87 1.46 4.32
C ALA A 85 -2.89 1.19 3.16
N LEU A 86 -2.84 2.08 2.16
CA LEU A 86 -1.87 1.99 1.06
C LEU A 86 -0.43 2.17 1.55
N THR A 87 -0.17 3.11 2.47
CA THR A 87 1.15 3.32 3.09
C THR A 87 1.60 2.08 3.86
N ALA A 88 0.72 1.47 4.66
CA ALA A 88 1.04 0.25 5.41
C ALA A 88 1.35 -0.93 4.47
N PHE A 89 0.52 -1.11 3.44
CA PHE A 89 0.72 -2.14 2.42
C PHE A 89 2.04 -1.95 1.66
N ALA A 90 2.29 -0.74 1.16
CA ALA A 90 3.52 -0.40 0.47
C ALA A 90 4.74 -0.51 1.38
N GLY A 91 4.61 -0.18 2.67
CA GLY A 91 5.66 -0.39 3.67
C GLY A 91 6.04 -1.87 3.82
N GLY A 92 5.08 -2.79 3.75
CA GLY A 92 5.34 -4.23 3.70
C GLY A 92 6.13 -4.64 2.46
N LEU A 93 5.73 -4.16 1.28
CA LEU A 93 6.44 -4.45 0.02
C LEU A 93 7.87 -3.88 0.01
N ASN A 94 8.05 -2.65 0.49
CA ASN A 94 9.37 -2.04 0.65
C ASN A 94 10.21 -2.80 1.69
N GLY A 95 9.57 -3.36 2.72
CA GLY A 95 10.21 -4.27 3.67
C GLY A 95 10.78 -5.51 2.99
N LEU A 96 10.08 -6.10 2.01
CA LEU A 96 10.61 -7.20 1.20
C LEU A 96 11.88 -6.77 0.46
N TYR A 97 11.86 -5.61 -0.21
CA TYR A 97 13.02 -5.07 -0.91
C TYR A 97 14.25 -4.90 0.01
N LEU A 98 14.04 -4.41 1.23
CA LEU A 98 15.12 -4.17 2.18
C LEU A 98 15.67 -5.46 2.81
N ARG A 99 14.83 -6.49 2.98
CA ARG A 99 15.18 -7.71 3.74
C ARG A 99 15.62 -8.88 2.88
N LEU A 100 15.16 -8.96 1.63
CA LEU A 100 15.51 -10.07 0.76
C LEU A 100 16.98 -9.97 0.28
N PRO A 101 17.74 -11.07 0.32
CA PRO A 101 19.10 -11.10 -0.20
C PRO A 101 19.10 -10.90 -1.72
N GLY A 102 20.14 -10.25 -2.25
CA GLY A 102 20.31 -10.04 -3.70
C GLY A 102 19.46 -8.92 -4.31
N MET A 103 18.58 -8.27 -3.55
CA MET A 103 17.75 -7.16 -4.05
C MET A 103 18.49 -5.84 -4.16
N ARG A 104 19.57 -5.66 -3.39
CA ARG A 104 20.34 -4.43 -3.29
C ARG A 104 21.80 -4.67 -3.60
N GLU A 105 22.42 -3.69 -4.25
CA GLU A 105 23.87 -3.70 -4.47
C GLU A 105 24.62 -3.74 -3.12
N PRO A 106 25.77 -4.44 -3.04
CA PRO A 106 26.57 -4.52 -1.82
C PRO A 106 26.91 -3.13 -1.27
N GLY A 107 26.62 -2.91 0.02
CA GLY A 107 26.92 -1.64 0.69
C GLY A 107 25.97 -0.48 0.38
N GLY A 108 24.85 -0.71 -0.32
CA GLY A 108 23.94 0.35 -0.75
C GLY A 108 22.43 0.08 -0.63
N LEU A 109 21.66 1.11 -0.96
CA LEU A 109 20.20 1.08 -1.15
C LEU A 109 19.79 0.97 -2.62
N ARG A 110 20.77 0.91 -3.52
CA ARG A 110 20.55 0.86 -4.97
C ARG A 110 20.04 -0.53 -5.36
N PRO A 111 18.97 -0.64 -6.15
CA PRO A 111 18.42 -1.93 -6.55
C PRO A 111 19.35 -2.62 -7.55
N THR A 112 19.46 -3.94 -7.44
CA THR A 112 19.96 -4.80 -8.53
C THR A 112 18.87 -4.95 -9.60
N GLU A 113 19.21 -5.54 -10.76
CA GLU A 113 18.21 -5.90 -11.79
C GLU A 113 17.05 -6.73 -11.23
N GLN A 114 17.36 -7.67 -10.32
CA GLN A 114 16.36 -8.48 -9.62
C GLN A 114 15.54 -7.68 -8.61
N GLY A 115 16.10 -6.62 -8.04
CA GLY A 115 15.46 -5.76 -7.05
C GLY A 115 14.53 -4.70 -7.65
N ILE A 116 14.68 -4.33 -8.93
CA ILE A 116 13.86 -3.31 -9.61
C ILE A 116 12.35 -3.56 -9.45
N PRO A 117 11.82 -4.79 -9.64
CA PRO A 117 10.40 -5.07 -9.49
C PRO A 117 9.84 -4.79 -8.09
N LEU A 118 10.64 -4.88 -7.03
CA LEU A 118 10.22 -4.54 -5.66
C LEU A 118 10.52 -3.07 -5.33
N ALA A 119 11.66 -2.56 -5.78
CA ALA A 119 12.06 -1.18 -5.55
C ALA A 119 11.07 -0.19 -6.17
N LYS A 120 10.49 -0.54 -7.34
CA LYS A 120 9.49 0.32 -7.98
C LYS A 120 8.30 0.59 -7.07
N ASP A 121 7.92 -0.35 -6.19
CA ASP A 121 6.77 -0.23 -5.29
C ASP A 121 6.91 0.89 -4.24
N THR A 122 8.09 1.53 -4.14
CA THR A 122 8.30 2.78 -3.39
C THR A 122 7.35 3.91 -3.82
N TRP A 123 6.95 3.98 -5.09
CA TRP A 123 5.94 4.95 -5.54
C TRP A 123 4.58 4.81 -4.83
N LEU A 124 4.16 3.59 -4.48
CA LEU A 124 2.90 3.34 -3.75
C LEU A 124 2.98 3.92 -2.35
N LEU A 125 4.16 3.82 -1.73
CA LEU A 125 4.44 4.41 -0.42
C LEU A 125 4.36 5.93 -0.50
N GLY A 126 4.91 6.54 -1.56
CA GLY A 126 4.81 7.97 -1.83
C GLY A 126 3.36 8.44 -2.02
N ILE A 127 2.57 7.73 -2.84
CA ILE A 127 1.16 8.05 -3.10
C ILE A 127 0.33 7.93 -1.82
N GLY A 128 0.45 6.81 -1.09
CA GLY A 128 -0.27 6.59 0.17
C GLY A 128 0.07 7.65 1.22
N SER A 129 1.36 7.95 1.39
CA SER A 129 1.81 8.94 2.37
C SER A 129 1.39 10.35 1.97
N GLY A 130 1.36 10.67 0.66
CA GLY A 130 0.84 11.91 0.14
C GLY A 130 -0.63 12.13 0.50
N LEU A 131 -1.48 11.10 0.37
CA LEU A 131 -2.88 11.17 0.77
C LEU A 131 -3.04 11.43 2.28
N VAL A 132 -2.24 10.76 3.11
CA VAL A 132 -2.24 10.95 4.57
C VAL A 132 -1.81 12.37 4.94
N LEU A 133 -0.66 12.82 4.42
CA LEU A 133 -0.10 14.13 4.70
C LEU A 133 -1.02 15.27 4.23
N GLU A 134 -1.72 15.09 3.12
CA GLU A 134 -2.70 16.05 2.63
C GLU A 134 -3.84 16.25 3.63
N GLU A 135 -4.45 15.16 4.12
CA GLU A 135 -5.57 15.24 5.07
C GLU A 135 -5.12 15.80 6.43
N LEU A 136 -3.95 15.39 6.94
CA LEU A 136 -3.39 15.93 8.18
C LEU A 136 -3.08 17.43 8.07
N SER A 137 -2.47 17.85 6.95
CA SER A 137 -2.16 19.27 6.71
C SER A 137 -3.41 20.13 6.69
N ARG A 138 -4.52 19.60 6.15
CA ARG A 138 -5.81 20.30 6.10
C ARG A 138 -6.49 20.37 7.47
N ALA A 139 -6.45 19.29 8.26
CA ALA A 139 -6.95 19.30 9.63
C ALA A 139 -6.25 20.38 10.48
N CYS A 140 -4.92 20.46 10.38
CA CYS A 140 -4.12 21.47 11.06
C CYS A 140 -4.44 22.91 10.60
N ARG A 141 -4.69 23.14 9.31
CA ARG A 141 -5.12 24.47 8.80
C ARG A 141 -6.51 24.86 9.31
N GLY A 142 -7.44 23.90 9.38
CA GLY A 142 -8.78 24.13 9.92
C GLY A 142 -8.77 24.54 11.39
N ASP A 143 -7.92 23.92 12.21
CA ASP A 143 -7.82 24.26 13.64
C ASP A 143 -7.22 25.65 13.86
N ARG A 144 -6.19 26.04 13.10
CA ARG A 144 -5.62 27.39 13.14
C ARG A 144 -6.63 28.47 12.77
N GLY A 145 -7.44 28.24 11.72
CA GLY A 145 -8.48 29.18 11.32
C GLY A 145 -9.57 29.37 12.38
N ARG A 146 -9.91 28.31 13.13
CA ARG A 146 -10.87 28.37 14.24
C ARG A 146 -10.31 29.12 15.45
N ARG A 147 -9.04 28.92 15.81
CA ARG A 147 -8.37 29.65 16.90
C ARG A 147 -8.25 31.14 16.62
N GLY A 148 -7.88 31.53 15.39
CA GLY A 148 -7.78 32.95 15.01
C GLY A 148 -9.11 33.70 15.02
N ARG A 149 -10.24 32.99 14.80
CA ARG A 149 -11.59 33.57 14.88
C ARG A 149 -12.08 33.74 16.32
N ARG A 150 -11.68 32.87 17.25
CA ARG A 150 -12.04 32.97 18.68
C ARG A 150 -11.27 34.06 19.43
N GLY A 151 -10.07 34.45 18.98
CA GLY A 151 -9.29 35.54 19.59
C GLY A 151 -9.62 36.95 19.08
N ARG A 152 -10.66 37.11 18.25
CA ARG A 152 -11.09 38.39 17.65
C ARG A 152 -12.50 38.81 18.04
N GLY A 153 -13.16 38.09 18.94
CA GLY A 153 -14.45 38.45 19.55
C GLY A 153 -14.28 38.59 21.05
#